data_AF-A0A7R8ZW57-F1
#
_entry.id   AF-A0A7R8ZW57-F1
#
_cell.length_a   1.000
_cell.length_b   1.000
_cell.length_c   1.000
_cell.angle_alpha   90.00
_cell.angle_beta   90.00
_cell.angle_gamma   90.00
#
_symmetry.space_group_name_H-M   'P 1'
#
loop_
_entity.id
_entity.type
_entity.pdbx_description
1 polymer ?
#
loop_
_entity_poly.entity_id
_entity_poly.type
_entity_poly.pdbx_seq_one_letter_code
_entity_poly.pdbx_strand_id
1 'polypeptide(L)'
;MVTSPEVVMVNFPTYEGQCDHPFTAVNGGRCYFPSYDQLKTTWKGAQLICSWLHPKGQLAEFETLQEIVDATGFLINDTSTHGWGSVGPWIGAIEKGDSNTFTWHSSKAPIEAHNWAESRPYSSGGGDGVALDASDNFQWIDLSSGKELPFLCEIPSNPRPVALKCPDGFFSLGDSCYMVYDDRNRTWNDAQTFCASLAAGGRLVELETVKEIDLLKTHLATKGSCFSYWIGAEEIGNTNIYFWTSSGQVIVSYDWHPYQPDDGASGDAIFLLCPGHIRPCEPPSSFQSTRELR
;
A
#
# COMPACT_ATOMS: atom_id res chain seq x y z
N MET A 1 -32.85 3.15 9.54
CA MET A 1 -31.42 3.10 9.18
C MET A 1 -30.71 2.34 10.28
N VAL A 2 -29.81 1.42 9.94
CA VAL A 2 -29.04 0.64 10.92
C VAL A 2 -27.90 1.52 11.44
N THR A 3 -27.67 1.48 12.74
CA THR A 3 -26.60 2.23 13.41
C THR A 3 -25.88 1.34 14.41
N SER A 4 -24.59 1.60 14.64
CA SER A 4 -23.76 0.78 15.53
C SER A 4 -22.48 1.51 15.93
N PRO A 5 -21.79 1.06 16.99
CA PRO A 5 -20.41 1.46 17.27
C PRO A 5 -19.47 1.14 16.11
N GLU A 6 -18.34 1.86 16.04
CA GLU A 6 -17.32 1.67 15.00
C GLU A 6 -15.93 1.42 15.60
N VAL A 7 -15.16 0.57 14.91
CA VAL A 7 -13.72 0.44 15.16
C VAL A 7 -12.98 1.16 14.04
N VAL A 8 -12.20 2.16 14.45
CA VAL A 8 -11.30 2.92 13.59
C VAL A 8 -9.96 2.22 13.61
N MET A 9 -9.34 2.04 12.45
CA MET A 9 -7.94 1.66 12.35
C MET A 9 -7.13 2.77 11.67
N VAL A 10 -5.86 2.84 12.05
CA VAL A 10 -4.81 3.54 11.30
C VAL A 10 -3.62 2.59 11.25
N ASN A 11 -3.16 2.29 10.04
CA ASN A 11 -1.92 1.54 9.87
C ASN A 11 -0.75 2.51 10.01
N PHE A 12 0.20 2.19 10.88
CA PHE A 12 1.49 2.86 10.91
C PHE A 12 2.55 1.83 10.54
N PRO A 13 3.57 2.21 9.76
CA PRO A 13 4.70 1.33 9.53
C PRO A 13 5.36 0.98 10.88
N THR A 14 5.37 -0.29 11.27
CA THR A 14 6.13 -0.78 12.44
C THR A 14 7.61 -0.97 12.17
N TYR A 15 8.00 -0.82 10.91
CA TYR A 15 9.37 -0.72 10.46
C TYR A 15 9.50 0.55 9.64
N GLU A 16 10.32 1.49 10.11
CA GLU A 16 10.89 2.46 9.17
C GLU A 16 12.09 1.79 8.54
N GLY A 17 12.05 1.63 7.22
CA GLY A 17 13.20 1.21 6.46
C GLY A 17 14.33 2.22 6.70
N GLN A 18 15.38 1.82 7.43
CA GLN A 18 16.54 2.69 7.60
C GLN A 18 17.51 2.42 6.44
N CYS A 19 18.02 3.48 5.85
CA CYS A 19 18.92 3.41 4.71
C CYS A 19 20.33 3.83 5.12
N ASP A 20 21.32 3.09 4.64
CA ASP A 20 22.70 3.50 4.76
C ASP A 20 22.91 4.75 3.90
N HIS A 21 23.60 5.76 4.45
CA HIS A 21 23.94 6.96 3.70
C HIS A 21 24.78 6.56 2.46
N PRO A 22 24.50 7.09 1.24
CA PRO A 22 23.69 8.27 0.93
C PRO A 22 22.22 8.03 0.54
N PHE A 23 21.66 6.85 0.78
CA PHE A 23 20.31 6.51 0.32
C PHE A 23 19.22 7.05 1.25
N THR A 24 18.05 7.36 0.68
CA THR A 24 16.87 7.84 1.39
C THR A 24 15.78 6.79 1.39
N ALA A 25 15.14 6.60 2.56
CA ALA A 25 14.05 5.65 2.72
C ALA A 25 12.76 6.14 2.08
N VAL A 26 12.09 5.25 1.37
CA VAL A 26 10.77 5.53 0.77
C VAL A 26 9.76 4.51 1.27
N ASN A 27 8.77 5.00 2.02
CA ASN A 27 7.62 4.27 2.58
C ASN A 27 7.96 2.90 3.23
N GLY A 28 9.16 2.77 3.79
CA GLY A 28 9.62 1.56 4.51
C GLY A 28 10.06 0.39 3.63
N GLY A 29 9.84 0.44 2.32
CA GLY A 29 10.14 -0.65 1.39
C GLY A 29 11.55 -0.66 0.83
N ARG A 30 11.92 0.39 0.09
CA ARG A 30 13.22 0.51 -0.60
C ARG A 30 13.91 1.83 -0.27
N CYS A 31 15.21 1.84 -0.49
CA CYS A 31 16.06 2.99 -0.29
C CYS A 31 16.58 3.46 -1.64
N TYR A 32 16.46 4.74 -1.95
CA TYR A 32 16.88 5.28 -3.24
C TYR A 32 17.94 6.37 -3.11
N PHE A 33 18.83 6.43 -4.10
CA PHE A 33 19.79 7.51 -4.29
C PHE A 33 19.67 8.03 -5.72
N PRO A 34 19.05 9.21 -5.93
CA PRO A 34 19.04 9.87 -7.23
C PRO A 34 20.36 10.60 -7.48
N SER A 35 20.92 10.47 -8.68
CA SER A 35 21.90 11.41 -9.21
C SER A 35 21.20 12.53 -9.99
N TYR A 36 21.90 13.62 -10.31
CA TYR A 36 21.33 14.75 -11.05
C TYR A 36 22.28 15.24 -12.15
N ASP A 37 22.04 16.43 -12.69
CA ASP A 37 22.70 16.93 -13.89
C ASP A 37 24.22 17.06 -13.80
N GLN A 38 24.77 17.21 -12.60
CA GLN A 38 26.21 17.20 -12.33
C GLN A 38 26.85 15.81 -12.40
N LEU A 39 26.05 14.74 -12.38
CA LEU A 39 26.50 13.36 -12.33
C LEU A 39 25.68 12.50 -13.31
N LYS A 40 26.05 12.60 -14.58
CA LYS A 40 25.50 11.79 -15.67
C LYS A 40 26.49 10.74 -16.13
N THR A 41 25.99 9.61 -16.61
CA THR A 41 26.80 8.54 -17.19
C THR A 41 25.94 7.64 -18.07
N THR A 42 26.57 6.77 -18.84
CA THR A 42 25.90 5.66 -19.53
C THR A 42 25.20 4.73 -18.54
N TRP A 43 24.20 3.98 -19.00
CA TRP A 43 23.48 3.00 -18.19
C TRP A 43 24.45 2.02 -17.49
N LYS A 44 25.46 1.53 -18.21
CA LYS A 44 26.49 0.64 -17.66
C LYS A 44 27.33 1.33 -16.59
N GLY A 45 27.71 2.58 -16.79
CA GLY A 45 28.43 3.36 -15.79
C GLY A 45 27.57 3.63 -14.55
N ALA A 46 26.28 3.88 -14.72
CA ALA A 46 25.34 4.07 -13.61
C ALA A 46 25.24 2.81 -12.74
N GLN A 47 25.10 1.63 -13.35
CA GLN A 47 25.10 0.35 -12.63
C GLN A 47 26.39 0.13 -11.81
N LEU A 48 27.55 0.51 -12.37
CA LEU A 48 28.83 0.44 -11.67
C LEU A 48 28.90 1.41 -10.49
N ILE A 49 28.39 2.63 -10.64
CA ILE A 49 28.35 3.61 -9.55
C ILE A 49 27.43 3.13 -8.43
N CYS A 50 26.23 2.62 -8.74
CA CYS A 50 25.33 2.07 -7.72
C CYS A 50 26.00 0.94 -6.91
N SER A 51 26.72 0.05 -7.61
CA SER A 51 27.47 -1.05 -6.98
C SER A 51 28.66 -0.55 -6.15
N TRP A 52 29.22 0.61 -6.48
CA TRP A 52 30.31 1.25 -5.73
C TRP A 52 29.80 2.01 -4.49
N LEU A 53 28.64 2.66 -4.60
CA LEU A 53 28.00 3.39 -3.50
C LEU A 53 27.61 2.47 -2.34
N HIS A 54 27.18 1.24 -2.65
CA HIS A 54 26.81 0.27 -1.64
C HIS A 54 26.99 -1.18 -2.14
N PRO A 55 27.41 -2.15 -1.29
CA PRO A 55 27.58 -3.54 -1.70
C PRO A 55 26.31 -4.23 -2.23
N LYS A 56 25.13 -3.73 -1.82
CA LYS A 56 23.81 -4.17 -2.32
C LYS A 56 23.19 -3.18 -3.32
N GLY A 57 23.97 -2.21 -3.78
CA GLY A 57 23.51 -1.12 -4.63
C GLY A 57 23.39 -1.54 -6.09
N GLN A 58 22.28 -1.18 -6.71
CA GLN A 58 22.00 -1.42 -8.13
C GLN A 58 21.15 -0.28 -8.69
N LEU A 59 20.96 -0.23 -10.01
CA LEU A 59 19.94 0.66 -10.58
C LEU A 59 18.54 0.19 -10.14
N ALA A 60 17.63 1.15 -9.91
CA ALA A 60 16.30 0.90 -9.36
C ALA A 60 15.44 -0.06 -10.19
N GLU A 61 14.76 -0.99 -9.53
CA GLU A 61 13.87 -1.97 -10.15
C GLU A 61 12.48 -1.89 -9.52
N PHE A 62 11.44 -1.85 -10.34
CA PHE A 62 10.06 -1.73 -9.89
C PHE A 62 9.25 -2.94 -10.35
N GLU A 63 8.98 -3.85 -9.43
CA GLU A 63 8.27 -5.11 -9.69
C GLU A 63 6.78 -5.02 -9.32
N THR A 64 6.37 -4.00 -8.57
CA THR A 64 4.98 -3.77 -8.19
C THR A 64 4.50 -2.35 -8.49
N LEU A 65 3.18 -2.18 -8.67
CA LEU A 65 2.57 -0.85 -8.83
C LEU A 65 2.85 0.06 -7.63
N GLN A 66 2.89 -0.49 -6.42
CA GLN A 66 3.16 0.29 -5.21
C GLN A 66 4.59 0.84 -5.22
N GLU A 67 5.59 0.06 -5.65
CA GLU A 67 6.97 0.53 -5.77
C GLU A 67 7.12 1.68 -6.76
N ILE A 68 6.36 1.64 -7.87
CA ILE A 68 6.32 2.73 -8.86
C ILE A 68 5.73 3.99 -8.23
N VAL A 69 4.57 3.89 -7.56
CA VAL A 69 3.91 5.02 -6.92
C VAL A 69 4.79 5.64 -5.83
N ASP A 70 5.41 4.81 -5.00
CA ASP A 70 6.29 5.24 -3.92
C ASP A 70 7.54 5.95 -4.46
N ALA A 71 8.21 5.34 -5.45
CA ALA A 71 9.41 5.92 -6.05
C ALA A 71 9.08 7.24 -6.77
N THR A 72 8.02 7.29 -7.57
CA THR A 72 7.63 8.53 -8.28
C THR A 72 7.24 9.64 -7.31
N GLY A 73 6.49 9.34 -6.25
CA GLY A 73 6.17 10.30 -5.18
C GLY A 73 7.43 10.85 -4.50
N PHE A 74 8.41 9.99 -4.21
CA PHE A 74 9.72 10.40 -3.70
C PHE A 74 10.44 11.33 -4.68
N LEU A 75 10.55 10.97 -5.96
CA LEU A 75 11.28 11.77 -6.96
C LEU A 75 10.61 13.12 -7.22
N ILE A 76 9.28 13.19 -7.22
CA ILE A 76 8.52 14.46 -7.34
C ILE A 76 8.88 15.40 -6.19
N ASN A 77 8.94 14.89 -4.96
CA ASN A 77 9.27 15.70 -3.78
C ASN A 77 10.75 16.11 -3.77
N ASP A 78 11.64 15.17 -4.09
CA ASP A 78 13.09 15.34 -4.11
C ASP A 78 13.56 16.35 -5.18
N THR A 79 12.93 16.38 -6.35
CA THR A 79 13.29 17.27 -7.47
C THR A 79 12.82 18.72 -7.33
N SER A 80 12.21 19.09 -6.21
CA SER A 80 11.62 20.42 -5.99
C SER A 80 12.61 21.59 -5.98
N THR A 81 13.93 21.34 -5.93
CA THR A 81 14.96 22.40 -5.84
C THR A 81 16.06 22.35 -6.89
N HIS A 82 16.38 21.17 -7.45
CA HIS A 82 17.37 20.96 -8.51
C HIS A 82 16.89 19.81 -9.40
N GLY A 83 16.18 20.14 -10.47
CA GLY A 83 15.55 19.15 -11.34
C GLY A 83 16.54 18.47 -12.29
N TRP A 84 16.08 17.38 -12.90
CA TRP A 84 16.64 16.88 -14.14
C TRP A 84 16.26 17.78 -15.31
N GLY A 85 16.92 17.60 -16.46
CA GLY A 85 16.37 18.04 -17.74
C GLY A 85 15.06 17.30 -18.08
N SER A 86 14.57 17.40 -19.32
CA SER A 86 13.35 16.69 -19.75
C SER A 86 13.47 15.16 -19.63
N VAL A 87 14.69 14.63 -19.66
CA VAL A 87 14.98 13.21 -19.44
C VAL A 87 15.52 13.03 -18.03
N GLY A 88 14.85 12.18 -17.25
CA GLY A 88 15.22 11.83 -15.89
C GLY A 88 16.24 10.70 -15.82
N PRO A 89 16.30 9.99 -14.66
CA PRO A 89 17.36 9.04 -14.38
C PRO A 89 17.19 7.71 -15.13
N TRP A 90 18.32 7.06 -15.44
CA TRP A 90 18.39 5.63 -15.73
C TRP A 90 17.85 4.79 -14.57
N ILE A 91 17.13 3.72 -14.91
CA ILE A 91 16.66 2.67 -14.00
C ILE A 91 17.20 1.30 -14.45
N GLY A 92 17.02 0.26 -13.64
CA GLY A 92 17.66 -1.06 -13.81
C GLY A 92 17.14 -1.88 -14.98
N ALA A 93 16.21 -1.34 -15.75
CA ALA A 93 15.62 -1.98 -16.90
C ALA A 93 16.50 -1.85 -18.16
N ILE A 94 16.72 -2.98 -18.84
CA ILE A 94 17.53 -3.07 -20.06
C ILE A 94 16.91 -4.06 -21.05
N GLU A 95 17.12 -3.84 -22.34
CA GLU A 95 16.68 -4.74 -23.41
C GLU A 95 17.40 -6.09 -23.32
N LYS A 96 16.62 -7.17 -23.49
CA LYS A 96 17.09 -8.55 -23.50
C LYS A 96 17.55 -8.91 -24.92
N GLY A 97 18.82 -8.63 -25.22
CA GLY A 97 19.33 -8.80 -26.59
C GLY A 97 18.65 -7.81 -27.53
N ASP A 98 18.45 -8.17 -28.80
CA ASP A 98 17.84 -7.30 -29.82
C ASP A 98 16.35 -7.66 -30.09
N SER A 99 15.59 -7.96 -29.03
CA SER A 99 14.23 -8.53 -29.14
C SER A 99 13.09 -7.56 -28.78
N ASN A 100 13.40 -6.29 -28.55
CA ASN A 100 12.48 -5.26 -28.04
C ASN A 100 11.70 -5.73 -26.79
N THR A 101 12.38 -6.50 -25.93
CA THR A 101 11.80 -7.06 -24.70
C THR A 101 12.68 -6.63 -23.54
N PHE A 102 12.11 -5.97 -22.55
CA PHE A 102 12.88 -5.40 -21.45
C PHE A 102 12.76 -6.25 -20.18
N THR A 103 13.88 -6.36 -19.47
CA THR A 103 13.95 -7.07 -18.18
C THR A 103 14.68 -6.21 -17.17
N TRP A 104 14.30 -6.37 -15.90
CA TRP A 104 15.09 -5.88 -14.78
C TRP A 104 16.46 -6.56 -14.76
N HIS A 105 17.53 -5.78 -14.66
CA HIS A 105 18.90 -6.29 -14.81
C HIS A 105 19.29 -7.24 -13.67
N SER A 106 18.89 -6.99 -12.44
CA SER A 106 19.26 -7.77 -11.27
C SER A 106 18.33 -8.94 -11.05
N SER A 107 17.02 -8.68 -10.92
CA SER A 107 16.04 -9.75 -10.68
C SER A 107 15.80 -10.65 -11.90
N LYS A 108 16.14 -10.15 -13.10
CA LYS A 108 15.84 -10.79 -14.40
C LYS A 108 14.33 -10.93 -14.66
N ALA A 109 13.49 -10.31 -13.83
CA ALA A 109 12.06 -10.31 -14.03
C ALA A 109 11.70 -9.53 -15.31
N PRO A 110 10.67 -9.99 -16.04
CA PRO A 110 10.15 -9.22 -17.16
C PRO A 110 9.51 -7.93 -16.66
N ILE A 111 9.62 -6.86 -17.46
CA ILE A 111 8.92 -5.62 -17.16
C ILE A 111 7.47 -5.78 -17.61
N GLU A 112 6.53 -5.61 -16.68
CA GLU A 112 5.11 -5.57 -16.99
C GLU A 112 4.72 -4.19 -17.56
N ALA A 113 3.73 -4.13 -18.46
CA ALA A 113 3.47 -2.97 -19.31
C ALA A 113 2.87 -1.72 -18.59
N HIS A 114 2.89 -1.64 -17.26
CA HIS A 114 2.02 -0.75 -16.50
C HIS A 114 2.46 0.72 -16.42
N ASN A 115 3.71 1.08 -16.80
CA ASN A 115 4.20 2.46 -16.64
C ASN A 115 5.03 3.00 -17.83
N TRP A 116 4.92 2.38 -19.01
CA TRP A 116 5.53 2.94 -20.22
C TRP A 116 4.86 4.25 -20.62
N ALA A 117 5.65 5.22 -21.09
CA ALA A 117 5.11 6.44 -21.69
C ALA A 117 4.33 6.11 -22.98
N GLU A 118 3.46 7.02 -23.40
CA GLU A 118 2.63 6.80 -24.59
C GLU A 118 3.51 6.43 -25.81
N SER A 119 3.14 5.34 -26.48
CA SER A 119 3.88 4.78 -27.63
C SER A 119 5.29 4.23 -27.33
N ARG A 120 5.57 3.86 -26.07
CA ARG A 120 6.82 3.19 -25.67
C ARG A 120 6.59 1.73 -25.22
N PRO A 121 7.59 0.83 -25.38
CA PRO A 121 8.84 1.03 -26.11
C PRO A 121 8.60 1.12 -27.64
N TYR A 122 9.47 1.81 -28.37
CA TYR A 122 9.32 1.91 -29.83
C TYR A 122 9.48 0.55 -30.52
N SER A 123 8.69 0.28 -31.55
CA SER A 123 8.77 -0.96 -32.34
C SER A 123 10.01 -1.06 -33.24
N SER A 124 10.67 0.07 -33.52
CA SER A 124 11.90 0.13 -34.32
C SER A 124 12.70 1.40 -34.00
N GLY A 125 14.03 1.29 -33.89
CA GLY A 125 14.89 2.43 -33.54
C GLY A 125 14.80 2.85 -32.07
N GLY A 126 14.24 1.97 -31.22
CA GLY A 126 14.22 2.11 -29.78
C GLY A 126 15.62 2.00 -29.16
N GLY A 127 15.72 2.44 -27.92
CA GLY A 127 16.93 2.34 -27.13
C GLY A 127 17.03 1.06 -26.32
N ASP A 128 18.24 0.65 -25.98
CA ASP A 128 18.52 -0.57 -25.22
C ASP A 128 18.46 -0.36 -23.70
N GLY A 129 18.46 0.88 -23.19
CA GLY A 129 18.33 1.21 -21.77
C GLY A 129 17.02 1.96 -21.46
N VAL A 130 16.52 1.83 -20.23
CA VAL A 130 15.27 2.49 -19.81
C VAL A 130 15.55 3.59 -18.79
N ALA A 131 15.00 4.78 -19.03
CA ALA A 131 15.03 5.93 -18.13
C ALA A 131 13.60 6.36 -17.74
N LEU A 132 13.51 7.19 -16.71
CA LEU A 132 12.27 7.88 -16.35
C LEU A 132 12.15 9.20 -17.12
N ASP A 133 10.97 9.52 -17.62
CA ASP A 133 10.65 10.81 -18.21
C ASP A 133 10.30 11.81 -17.10
N ALA A 134 11.26 12.67 -16.75
CA ALA A 134 11.05 13.69 -15.70
C ALA A 134 10.03 14.76 -16.11
N SER A 135 9.72 14.89 -17.40
CA SER A 135 8.69 15.81 -17.91
C SER A 135 7.30 15.20 -18.01
N ASP A 136 7.19 13.87 -17.90
CA ASP A 136 5.94 13.12 -18.05
C ASP A 136 5.73 12.13 -16.90
N ASN A 137 5.57 12.68 -15.68
CA ASN A 137 5.26 11.92 -14.46
C ASN A 137 6.13 10.67 -14.21
N PHE A 138 7.39 10.71 -14.64
CA PHE A 138 8.33 9.59 -14.49
C PHE A 138 7.88 8.30 -15.18
N GLN A 139 7.11 8.41 -16.27
CA GLN A 139 6.83 7.28 -17.14
C GLN A 139 8.11 6.74 -17.79
N TRP A 140 8.12 5.45 -18.13
CA TRP A 140 9.31 4.79 -18.67
C TRP A 140 9.50 5.10 -20.16
N ILE A 141 10.73 5.45 -20.53
CA ILE A 141 11.15 5.69 -21.90
C ILE A 141 12.41 4.88 -22.23
N ASP A 142 12.44 4.28 -23.41
CA ASP A 142 13.62 3.58 -23.93
C ASP A 142 14.54 4.57 -24.69
N LEU A 143 15.82 4.53 -24.36
CA LEU A 143 16.87 5.40 -24.90
C LEU A 143 18.17 4.62 -25.08
N SER A 144 19.01 5.03 -26.04
CA SER A 144 20.30 4.37 -26.22
C SER A 144 21.10 4.42 -24.92
N SER A 145 21.48 3.25 -24.40
CA SER A 145 22.16 3.03 -23.12
C SER A 145 23.52 3.73 -23.02
N GLY A 146 24.09 4.08 -24.19
CA GLY A 146 25.31 4.87 -24.31
C GLY A 146 25.11 6.38 -24.08
N LYS A 147 23.88 6.87 -23.92
CA LYS A 147 23.62 8.26 -23.54
C LYS A 147 24.01 8.52 -22.08
N GLU A 148 24.57 9.69 -21.83
CA GLU A 148 24.86 10.13 -20.47
C GLU A 148 23.64 10.78 -19.84
N LEU A 149 23.01 10.08 -18.89
CA LEU A 149 21.87 10.55 -18.12
C LEU A 149 22.18 10.46 -16.62
N PRO A 150 21.42 11.20 -15.78
CA PRO A 150 21.31 10.89 -14.37
C PRO A 150 20.88 9.44 -14.13
N PHE A 151 20.92 8.96 -12.90
CA PHE A 151 20.55 7.58 -12.57
C PHE A 151 19.96 7.45 -11.17
N LEU A 152 19.12 6.44 -10.98
CA LEU A 152 18.48 6.15 -9.70
C LEU A 152 19.03 4.82 -9.18
N CYS A 153 19.82 4.89 -8.12
CA CYS A 153 20.27 3.68 -7.42
C CYS A 153 19.24 3.25 -6.37
N GLU A 154 19.17 1.96 -6.11
CA GLU A 154 18.42 1.38 -5.00
C GLU A 154 19.27 0.46 -4.12
N ILE A 155 18.87 0.33 -2.85
CA ILE A 155 19.29 -0.74 -1.93
C ILE A 155 18.05 -1.25 -1.18
N PRO A 156 18.04 -2.51 -0.71
CA PRO A 156 17.01 -2.96 0.22
C PRO A 156 17.05 -2.14 1.50
N SER A 157 15.89 -1.81 2.06
CA SER A 157 15.83 -1.15 3.35
C SER A 157 16.30 -2.08 4.46
N ASN A 158 16.93 -1.51 5.51
CA ASN A 158 17.16 -2.25 6.74
C ASN A 158 15.92 -2.08 7.61
N PRO A 159 15.08 -3.12 7.79
CA PRO A 159 13.89 -3.00 8.62
C PRO A 159 14.33 -2.77 10.06
N ARG A 160 14.12 -1.56 10.56
CA ARG A 160 14.36 -1.23 11.95
C ARG A 160 13.01 -1.17 12.66
N PRO A 161 12.80 -1.96 13.72
CA PRO A 161 11.59 -1.84 14.53
C PRO A 161 11.50 -0.40 15.05
N VAL A 162 10.46 0.32 14.63
CA VAL A 162 10.10 1.60 15.23
C VAL A 162 9.03 1.33 16.25
N ALA A 163 9.16 1.93 17.43
CA ALA A 163 8.12 1.83 18.44
C ALA A 163 6.84 2.46 17.86
N LEU A 164 5.82 1.64 17.64
CA LEU A 164 4.52 2.06 17.15
C LEU A 164 3.98 3.20 18.05
N LYS A 165 3.87 4.41 17.48
CA LYS A 165 3.33 5.57 18.17
C LYS A 165 1.96 5.91 17.62
N CYS A 166 0.94 5.54 18.36
CA CYS A 166 -0.44 5.83 17.98
C CYS A 166 -0.81 7.31 18.17
N PRO A 167 -1.72 7.85 17.34
CA PRO A 167 -2.32 9.16 17.56
C PRO A 167 -3.00 9.23 18.92
N ASP A 168 -3.20 10.44 19.42
CA ASP A 168 -3.88 10.64 20.69
C ASP A 168 -5.27 9.98 20.67
N GLY A 169 -5.54 9.14 21.69
CA GLY A 169 -6.80 8.39 21.81
C GLY A 169 -6.79 7.00 21.17
N PHE A 170 -5.82 6.69 20.30
CA PHE A 170 -5.66 5.36 19.72
C PHE A 170 -4.80 4.46 20.61
N PHE A 171 -5.10 3.17 20.63
CA PHE A 171 -4.30 2.14 21.28
C PHE A 171 -3.62 1.25 20.24
N SER A 172 -2.44 0.73 20.56
CA SER A 172 -1.72 -0.19 19.69
C SER A 172 -2.20 -1.63 19.90
N LEU A 173 -2.41 -2.35 18.79
CA LEU A 173 -2.48 -3.81 18.76
C LEU A 173 -1.66 -4.33 17.59
N GLY A 174 -0.69 -5.20 17.88
CA GLY A 174 0.20 -5.70 16.83
C GLY A 174 0.95 -4.55 16.14
N ASP A 175 0.71 -4.43 14.83
CA ASP A 175 1.39 -3.48 13.97
C ASP A 175 0.54 -2.25 13.59
N SER A 176 -0.64 -2.10 14.19
CA SER A 176 -1.60 -1.05 13.85
C SER A 176 -2.17 -0.34 15.09
N CYS A 177 -2.71 0.85 14.85
CA CYS A 177 -3.38 1.66 15.86
C CYS A 177 -4.88 1.58 15.68
N TYR A 178 -5.60 1.40 16.78
CA TYR A 178 -7.04 1.21 16.79
C TYR A 178 -7.69 2.20 17.75
N MET A 179 -8.94 2.55 17.47
CA MET A 179 -9.78 3.28 18.40
C MET A 179 -11.20 2.75 18.31
N VAL A 180 -11.86 2.60 19.45
CA VAL A 180 -13.24 2.10 19.52
C VAL A 180 -14.13 3.27 19.91
N TYR A 181 -15.11 3.60 19.06
CA TYR A 181 -16.13 4.60 19.34
C TYR A 181 -17.46 3.92 19.66
N ASP A 182 -17.89 4.04 20.91
CA ASP A 182 -19.19 3.56 21.38
C ASP A 182 -20.28 4.62 21.14
N ASP A 183 -20.43 5.02 19.89
CA ASP A 183 -21.51 5.89 19.43
C ASP A 183 -22.45 5.09 18.53
N ARG A 184 -23.71 4.96 18.96
CA ARG A 184 -24.70 4.05 18.36
C ARG A 184 -25.62 4.74 17.37
N ASN A 185 -25.29 5.96 16.95
CA ASN A 185 -26.14 6.78 16.10
C ASN A 185 -25.59 6.98 14.68
N ARG A 186 -24.46 6.35 14.30
CA ARG A 186 -23.90 6.47 12.95
C ARG A 186 -24.30 5.31 12.06
N THR A 187 -24.69 5.64 10.84
CA THR A 187 -24.81 4.65 9.76
C THR A 187 -23.41 4.25 9.30
N TRP A 188 -23.26 3.09 8.63
CA TRP A 188 -21.97 2.64 8.12
C TRP A 188 -21.27 3.68 7.22
N ASN A 189 -22.03 4.38 6.37
CA ASN A 189 -21.47 5.43 5.50
C ASN A 189 -20.99 6.65 6.30
N ASP A 190 -21.73 7.05 7.33
CA ASP A 190 -21.31 8.11 8.24
C ASP A 190 -20.08 7.68 9.05
N ALA A 191 -20.01 6.40 9.44
CA ALA A 191 -18.89 5.80 10.14
C ALA A 191 -17.61 5.84 9.30
N GLN A 192 -17.67 5.51 8.00
CA GLN A 192 -16.53 5.64 7.09
C GLN A 192 -15.99 7.08 7.05
N THR A 193 -16.89 8.05 6.86
CA THR A 193 -16.53 9.48 6.79
C THR A 193 -15.95 9.96 8.13
N PHE A 194 -16.55 9.52 9.24
CA PHE A 194 -16.09 9.86 10.57
C PHE A 194 -14.70 9.28 10.85
N CYS A 195 -14.47 8.00 10.58
CA CYS A 195 -13.17 7.34 10.76
C CYS A 195 -12.06 8.05 9.98
N ALA A 196 -12.34 8.45 8.73
CA ALA A 196 -11.43 9.22 7.88
C ALA A 196 -11.09 10.61 8.44
N SER A 197 -11.95 11.18 9.27
CA SER A 197 -11.73 12.51 9.87
C SER A 197 -10.87 12.50 11.14
N LEU A 198 -10.63 11.33 11.76
CA LEU A 198 -10.00 11.22 13.08
C LEU A 198 -8.47 11.29 13.05
N ALA A 199 -7.87 10.79 11.98
CA ALA A 199 -6.42 10.79 11.79
C ALA A 199 -6.09 10.70 10.30
N ALA A 200 -4.91 11.15 9.90
CA ALA A 200 -4.40 10.88 8.56
C ALA A 200 -4.31 9.36 8.35
N GLY A 201 -4.97 8.85 7.32
CA GLY A 201 -5.08 7.41 7.05
C GLY A 201 -6.08 6.66 7.94
N GLY A 202 -6.89 7.36 8.73
CA GLY A 202 -7.99 6.76 9.49
C GLY A 202 -9.05 6.16 8.58
N ARG A 203 -9.57 4.99 8.95
CA ARG A 203 -10.62 4.28 8.21
C ARG A 203 -11.33 3.29 9.13
N LEU A 204 -12.50 2.80 8.71
CA LEU A 204 -13.10 1.64 9.38
C LEU A 204 -12.12 0.46 9.30
N VAL A 205 -12.08 -0.36 10.35
CA VAL A 205 -11.10 -1.44 10.46
C VAL A 205 -11.24 -2.47 9.34
N GLU A 206 -10.12 -2.86 8.75
CA GLU A 206 -9.94 -3.95 7.81
C GLU A 206 -9.07 -5.01 8.49
N LEU A 207 -9.59 -6.23 8.60
CA LEU A 207 -8.97 -7.32 9.35
C LEU A 207 -8.47 -8.37 8.37
N GLU A 208 -7.31 -8.10 7.77
CA GLU A 208 -6.76 -8.90 6.68
C GLU A 208 -6.04 -10.17 7.17
N THR A 209 -5.74 -10.25 8.47
CA THR A 209 -5.08 -11.42 9.07
C THR A 209 -5.82 -11.98 10.30
N VAL A 210 -5.75 -13.29 10.49
CA VAL A 210 -6.28 -13.98 11.69
C VAL A 210 -5.72 -13.38 12.99
N LYS A 211 -4.44 -12.96 12.97
CA LYS A 211 -3.78 -12.32 14.11
C LYS A 211 -4.45 -11.00 14.50
N GLU A 212 -4.80 -10.15 13.53
CA GLU A 212 -5.50 -8.89 13.79
C GLU A 212 -6.89 -9.13 14.37
N ILE A 213 -7.61 -10.09 13.80
CA ILE A 213 -8.94 -10.51 14.27
C ILE A 213 -8.86 -10.91 15.75
N ASP A 214 -7.95 -11.82 16.10
CA ASP A 214 -7.81 -12.36 17.47
C ASP A 214 -7.39 -11.29 18.48
N LEU A 215 -6.45 -10.42 18.10
CA LEU A 215 -5.97 -9.33 18.96
C LEU A 215 -7.09 -8.33 19.26
N LEU A 216 -7.81 -7.89 18.23
CA LEU A 216 -8.88 -6.92 18.38
C LEU A 216 -10.03 -7.50 19.21
N LYS A 217 -10.45 -8.73 18.91
CA LYS A 217 -11.44 -9.47 19.69
C LYS A 217 -11.09 -9.59 21.16
N THR A 218 -9.85 -10.01 21.46
CA THR A 218 -9.38 -10.13 22.84
C THR A 218 -9.43 -8.80 23.56
N HIS A 219 -9.03 -7.71 22.90
CA HIS A 219 -9.11 -6.37 23.45
C HIS A 219 -10.56 -5.95 23.73
N LEU A 220 -11.46 -6.12 22.77
CA LEU A 220 -12.88 -5.78 22.90
C LEU A 220 -13.54 -6.54 24.06
N ALA A 221 -13.24 -7.83 24.22
CA ALA A 221 -13.75 -8.65 25.32
C ALA A 221 -13.35 -8.10 26.70
N THR A 222 -12.15 -7.50 26.84
CA THR A 222 -11.71 -6.92 28.12
C THR A 222 -12.49 -5.68 28.54
N LYS A 223 -13.16 -5.00 27.60
CA LYS A 223 -13.96 -3.81 27.88
C LYS A 223 -15.32 -4.14 28.48
N GLY A 224 -15.72 -5.42 28.49
CA GLY A 224 -17.00 -5.88 29.06
C GLY A 224 -18.24 -5.44 28.27
N SER A 225 -18.04 -4.79 27.13
CA SER A 225 -19.11 -4.32 26.24
C SER A 225 -19.39 -5.36 25.17
N CYS A 226 -20.67 -5.73 25.01
CA CYS A 226 -21.10 -6.68 24.01
C CYS A 226 -21.81 -5.97 22.87
N PHE A 227 -21.03 -5.43 21.94
CA PHE A 227 -21.55 -4.74 20.75
C PHE A 227 -21.01 -5.37 19.47
N SER A 228 -21.80 -5.24 18.41
CA SER A 228 -21.36 -5.46 17.03
C SER A 228 -20.75 -4.17 16.50
N TYR A 229 -19.56 -4.23 15.91
CA TYR A 229 -18.84 -3.04 15.47
C TYR A 229 -18.77 -2.94 13.96
N TRP A 230 -19.04 -1.76 13.39
CA TRP A 230 -18.83 -1.54 11.96
C TRP A 230 -17.37 -1.78 11.59
N ILE A 231 -17.16 -2.49 10.48
CA ILE A 231 -15.86 -2.71 9.86
C ILE A 231 -15.87 -2.22 8.40
N GLY A 232 -14.70 -2.05 7.82
CA GLY A 232 -14.49 -1.48 6.48
C GLY A 232 -14.76 -2.45 5.35
N ALA A 233 -15.76 -3.32 5.48
CA ALA A 233 -16.09 -4.31 4.46
C ALA A 233 -17.51 -4.12 3.92
N GLU A 234 -17.65 -4.35 2.62
CA GLU A 234 -18.90 -4.23 1.88
C GLU A 234 -19.10 -5.41 0.91
N GLU A 235 -20.34 -5.73 0.60
CA GLU A 235 -20.72 -6.68 -0.45
C GLU A 235 -20.76 -6.02 -1.84
N ILE A 236 -20.24 -6.71 -2.86
CA ILE A 236 -20.39 -6.28 -4.25
C ILE A 236 -21.80 -6.62 -4.72
N GLY A 237 -22.70 -5.63 -4.75
CA GLY A 237 -23.93 -5.69 -5.56
C GLY A 237 -24.80 -6.94 -5.37
N ASN A 238 -24.94 -7.44 -4.14
CA ASN A 238 -25.67 -8.67 -3.79
C ASN A 238 -25.10 -9.97 -4.41
N THR A 239 -23.80 -10.02 -4.71
CA THR A 239 -23.15 -11.19 -5.33
C THR A 239 -22.63 -12.22 -4.32
N ASN A 240 -22.76 -11.97 -3.02
CA ASN A 240 -22.10 -12.66 -1.91
C ASN A 240 -20.56 -12.61 -1.97
N ILE A 241 -19.99 -11.63 -2.67
CA ILE A 241 -18.55 -11.35 -2.70
C ILE A 241 -18.30 -10.11 -1.85
N TYR A 242 -17.41 -10.25 -0.87
CA TYR A 242 -17.08 -9.17 0.08
C TYR A 242 -15.68 -8.66 -0.15
N PHE A 243 -15.48 -7.36 0.05
CA PHE A 243 -14.19 -6.71 -0.12
C PHE A 243 -13.98 -5.64 0.95
N TRP A 244 -12.71 -5.40 1.26
CA TRP A 244 -12.25 -4.31 2.10
C TRP A 244 -12.30 -3.00 1.29
N THR A 245 -13.03 -1.99 1.76
CA THR A 245 -13.37 -0.81 0.97
C THR A 245 -12.21 0.13 0.71
N SER A 246 -11.18 0.08 1.55
CA SER A 246 -9.97 0.90 1.42
C SER A 246 -8.82 0.14 0.76
N SER A 247 -8.61 -1.16 1.02
CA SER A 247 -7.56 -1.94 0.33
C SER A 247 -7.99 -2.53 -1.00
N GLY A 248 -9.30 -2.67 -1.24
CA GLY A 248 -9.86 -3.31 -2.44
C GLY A 248 -9.67 -4.83 -2.47
N GLN A 249 -9.10 -5.43 -1.42
CA GLN A 249 -8.86 -6.86 -1.35
C GLN A 249 -10.18 -7.61 -1.13
N VAL A 250 -10.36 -8.70 -1.89
CA VAL A 250 -11.49 -9.61 -1.71
C VAL A 250 -11.26 -10.46 -0.45
N ILE A 251 -12.29 -10.57 0.38
CA ILE A 251 -12.26 -11.35 1.62
C ILE A 251 -12.44 -12.84 1.25
N VAL A 252 -11.32 -13.55 1.18
CA VAL A 252 -11.28 -14.98 0.81
C VAL A 252 -11.27 -15.94 2.02
N SER A 253 -10.95 -15.45 3.22
CA SER A 253 -10.92 -16.26 4.45
C SER A 253 -12.22 -16.11 5.23
N TYR A 254 -12.99 -17.19 5.24
CA TYR A 254 -14.32 -17.29 5.82
C TYR A 254 -14.27 -17.60 7.33
N ASP A 255 -13.94 -16.63 8.17
CA ASP A 255 -14.33 -16.73 9.59
C ASP A 255 -15.67 -16.00 9.74
N TRP A 256 -16.72 -16.51 9.08
CA TRP A 256 -18.10 -16.02 9.26
C TRP A 256 -18.73 -16.72 10.47
N HIS A 257 -19.65 -16.04 11.14
CA HIS A 257 -20.43 -16.71 12.18
C HIS A 257 -21.23 -17.88 11.55
N PRO A 258 -21.44 -19.02 12.26
CA PRO A 258 -22.31 -20.07 11.75
C PRO A 258 -23.66 -19.51 11.28
N TYR A 259 -24.08 -19.93 10.08
CA TYR A 259 -25.29 -19.46 9.39
C TYR A 259 -25.25 -18.02 8.86
N GLN A 260 -24.08 -17.38 8.85
CA GLN A 260 -23.86 -16.09 8.20
C GLN A 260 -22.87 -16.25 7.03
N PRO A 261 -23.02 -15.45 5.96
CA PRO A 261 -24.13 -14.51 5.76
C PRO A 261 -25.47 -15.21 5.49
N ASP A 262 -26.57 -14.78 6.12
CA ASP A 262 -27.93 -15.24 5.78
C ASP A 262 -28.62 -14.33 4.76
N ASP A 263 -29.52 -14.92 3.98
CA ASP A 263 -30.25 -14.28 2.87
C ASP A 263 -31.36 -13.32 3.34
N GLY A 264 -31.47 -13.08 4.65
CA GLY A 264 -32.51 -12.25 5.27
C GLY A 264 -32.16 -10.77 5.39
N ALA A 265 -30.91 -10.38 5.15
CA ALA A 265 -30.43 -9.01 5.34
C ALA A 265 -30.31 -8.23 4.02
N SER A 266 -31.00 -7.08 3.91
CA SER A 266 -30.94 -6.17 2.75
C SER A 266 -29.84 -5.10 2.84
N GLY A 267 -28.75 -5.37 3.58
CA GLY A 267 -27.66 -4.41 3.81
C GLY A 267 -26.30 -4.98 3.43
N ASP A 268 -25.53 -4.21 2.66
CA ASP A 268 -24.21 -4.60 2.14
C ASP A 268 -23.06 -4.47 3.17
N ALA A 269 -23.34 -3.85 4.32
CA ALA A 269 -22.34 -3.55 5.36
C ALA A 269 -22.17 -4.68 6.39
N ILE A 270 -20.93 -4.89 6.83
CA ILE A 270 -20.54 -6.01 7.71
C ILE A 270 -20.20 -5.52 9.13
N PHE A 271 -20.49 -6.38 10.12
CA PHE A 271 -20.12 -6.19 11.51
C PHE A 271 -19.09 -7.21 12.01
N LEU A 272 -18.24 -6.80 12.95
CA LEU A 272 -17.45 -7.70 13.78
C LEU A 272 -18.22 -8.05 15.07
N LEU A 273 -18.39 -9.35 15.36
CA LEU A 273 -18.99 -9.84 16.59
C LEU A 273 -17.98 -9.95 17.75
N CYS A 274 -18.45 -9.73 18.97
CA CYS A 274 -17.63 -9.87 20.18
C CYS A 274 -17.44 -11.36 20.56
N PRO A 275 -16.26 -11.78 21.08
CA PRO A 275 -16.02 -13.19 21.43
C PRO A 275 -16.87 -13.67 22.60
N GLY A 276 -17.43 -14.89 22.49
CA GLY A 276 -18.06 -15.61 23.61
C GLY A 276 -19.57 -15.78 23.54
N HIS A 277 -20.24 -15.24 22.52
CA HIS A 277 -21.69 -15.42 22.33
C HIS A 277 -22.02 -15.89 20.91
N ILE A 278 -22.93 -16.87 20.81
CA ILE A 278 -23.46 -17.46 19.55
C ILE A 278 -24.65 -16.62 19.02
N ARG A 279 -24.95 -15.47 19.66
CA ARG A 279 -26.05 -14.57 19.32
C ARG A 279 -25.68 -13.12 19.66
N PRO A 280 -26.21 -12.11 18.94
CA PRO A 280 -26.08 -10.71 19.31
C PRO A 280 -26.55 -10.46 20.75
N CYS A 281 -25.83 -9.63 21.51
CA CYS A 281 -26.31 -9.15 22.79
C CYS A 281 -27.47 -8.18 22.55
N GLU A 282 -28.69 -8.68 22.75
CA GLU A 282 -29.98 -8.00 22.60
C GLU A 282 -30.08 -7.03 21.42
N PRO A 283 -30.80 -7.37 20.33
CA PRO A 283 -31.07 -6.39 19.29
C PRO A 283 -31.88 -5.22 19.88
N PRO A 284 -31.44 -3.95 19.74
CA PRO A 284 -32.39 -2.86 19.54
C PRO A 284 -33.45 -3.33 18.54
N SER A 285 -34.72 -3.04 18.78
CA SER A 285 -35.89 -3.53 18.05
C SER A 285 -35.93 -3.21 16.53
N SER A 286 -34.80 -2.88 15.91
CA SER A 286 -34.57 -2.55 14.51
C SER A 286 -33.55 -3.46 13.79
N PHE A 287 -33.00 -4.51 14.43
CA PHE A 287 -32.03 -5.43 13.81
C PHE A 287 -32.69 -6.46 12.88
N GLN A 288 -33.02 -6.04 11.66
CA GLN A 288 -33.48 -6.96 10.60
C GLN A 288 -32.59 -6.96 9.35
N SER A 289 -31.37 -6.40 9.33
CA SER A 289 -30.72 -6.18 8.03
C SER A 289 -29.17 -6.11 7.92
N THR A 290 -28.38 -6.99 8.55
CA THR A 290 -26.90 -6.99 8.34
C THR A 290 -26.21 -8.35 8.56
N ARG A 291 -25.09 -8.58 7.86
CA ARG A 291 -24.28 -9.84 7.82
C ARG A 291 -23.06 -9.79 8.75
N GLU A 292 -22.63 -10.93 9.32
CA GLU A 292 -21.74 -10.97 10.51
C GLU A 292 -20.40 -11.73 10.31
N LEU A 293 -19.26 -11.03 10.45
CA LEU A 293 -17.93 -11.64 10.53
C LEU A 293 -17.63 -12.11 11.96
N ARG A 294 -17.12 -13.34 12.08
CA ARG A 294 -16.81 -14.00 13.35
C ARG A 294 -15.64 -13.35 14.01
#